data_AF-A0A2W0H4E0-F1
#
_entry.id   AF-A0A2W0H4E0-F1
#
_cell.length_a   1.000
_cell.length_b   1.000
_cell.length_c   1.000
_cell.angle_alpha   90.00
_cell.angle_beta   90.00
_cell.angle_gamma   90.00
#
_symmetry.space_group_name_H-M   'P 1'
#
loop_
_entity.id
_entity.type
_entity.pdbx_description
1 polymer ?
#
loop_
_entity_poly.entity_id
_entity_poly.type
_entity_poly.pdbx_seq_one_letter_code
_entity_poly.pdbx_strand_id
1 'polypeptide(L)'
;MKRKSGVLAVVLSSAIVLPGCGLFGDSGDEPAETAPETPEEDGADEDYIDEEETEDEEEIMEEDPEQEAEEDAPVNGPIVDEDIEEKIEEEVNGSEEDSTDEDEEAQEEEDGAEESNDDASEEDSFFGYTSEEFGFSVEFPEHWDGLIEYDEEAFGGQMEGALNVSYVPNSEIDQPFFSIIVLPEDMGEDYLAETPWIFLTSSDEYNYAYTLAAEPVEAIMEPENEEQLQEFQSMMNNDLPEMFGTFTLTKE
;
A
#
# COMPACT_ATOMS: atom_id res chain seq x y z
N MET A 1 -1.16 17.71 20.55
CA MET A 1 -0.78 17.34 21.94
C MET A 1 0.33 16.29 21.87
N LYS A 2 1.49 16.46 22.52
CA LYS A 2 2.59 15.48 22.45
C LYS A 2 2.37 14.34 23.45
N ARG A 3 2.12 13.12 22.96
CA ARG A 3 2.17 11.89 23.77
C ARG A 3 3.37 11.06 23.34
N LYS A 4 3.95 10.38 24.33
CA LYS A 4 5.23 9.66 24.23
C LYS A 4 5.01 8.36 23.46
N SER A 5 5.67 8.22 22.32
CA SER A 5 5.79 6.96 21.59
C SER A 5 6.58 5.94 22.42
N GLY A 6 5.97 4.77 22.62
CA GLY A 6 6.59 3.60 23.20
C GLY A 6 7.14 2.75 22.05
N VAL A 7 8.46 2.68 21.95
CA VAL A 7 9.17 1.93 20.90
C VAL A 7 8.80 0.45 20.99
N LEU A 8 8.06 -0.05 20.01
CA LEU A 8 7.81 -1.46 19.80
C LEU A 8 8.60 -1.88 18.57
N ALA A 9 9.82 -2.40 18.78
CA ALA A 9 10.67 -2.88 17.71
C ALA A 9 10.11 -4.22 17.19
N VAL A 10 9.46 -4.19 16.03
CA VAL A 10 9.06 -5.39 15.29
C VAL A 10 10.22 -5.79 14.38
N VAL A 11 10.88 -6.90 14.70
CA VAL A 11 11.94 -7.49 13.86
C VAL A 11 11.28 -8.45 12.86
N LEU A 12 11.01 -7.97 11.65
CA LEU A 12 10.62 -8.82 10.53
C LEU A 12 11.86 -9.49 9.94
N SER A 13 12.10 -10.75 10.32
CA SER A 13 13.07 -11.63 9.66
C SER A 13 12.34 -12.57 8.71
N SER A 14 12.22 -12.16 7.46
CA SER A 14 11.74 -13.04 6.38
C SER A 14 12.93 -13.42 5.50
N ALA A 15 13.32 -14.69 5.58
CA ALA A 15 14.27 -15.31 4.66
C ALA A 15 13.58 -15.56 3.32
N ILE A 16 14.03 -14.88 2.27
CA ILE A 16 13.62 -15.14 0.89
C ILE A 16 14.60 -16.16 0.30
N VAL A 17 14.09 -17.33 -0.10
CA VAL A 17 14.79 -18.32 -0.92
C VAL A 17 14.45 -18.01 -2.38
N LEU A 18 15.44 -17.56 -3.15
CA LEU A 18 15.31 -17.33 -4.59
C LEU A 18 15.53 -18.64 -5.37
N PRO A 19 14.64 -19.04 -6.29
CA PRO A 19 14.93 -20.07 -7.28
C PRO A 19 15.82 -19.50 -8.39
N GLY A 20 16.86 -20.25 -8.75
CA GLY A 20 17.89 -19.84 -9.70
C GLY A 20 17.41 -19.78 -11.16
N CYS A 21 17.88 -18.76 -11.89
CA CYS A 21 17.86 -18.73 -13.35
C CYS A 21 19.22 -19.19 -13.87
N GLY A 22 19.24 -20.40 -14.43
CA GLY A 22 20.37 -20.96 -15.17
C GLY A 22 20.52 -20.36 -16.56
N LEU A 23 21.78 -20.21 -16.95
CA LEU A 23 22.30 -19.59 -18.17
C LEU A 23 21.85 -20.28 -19.47
N PHE A 24 21.47 -19.47 -20.46
CA PHE A 24 21.47 -19.81 -21.88
C PHE A 24 22.86 -19.60 -22.48
N GLY A 25 23.38 -20.62 -23.17
CA GLY A 25 24.50 -20.49 -24.11
C GLY A 25 24.75 -21.78 -24.89
N ASP A 26 24.57 -21.72 -26.22
CA ASP A 26 25.17 -22.63 -27.20
C ASP A 26 25.07 -22.01 -28.63
N SER A 27 25.74 -22.59 -29.62
CA SER A 27 26.87 -21.99 -30.35
C SER A 27 26.71 -21.91 -31.88
N GLY A 28 27.65 -21.22 -32.55
CA GLY A 28 28.06 -21.42 -33.96
C GLY A 28 28.13 -20.11 -34.77
N ASP A 29 29.11 -19.81 -35.62
CA ASP A 29 30.24 -20.53 -36.23
C ASP A 29 31.13 -19.44 -36.92
N GLU A 30 32.45 -19.67 -37.05
CA GLU A 30 33.50 -18.77 -37.59
C GLU A 30 33.41 -18.55 -39.14
N PRO A 31 34.41 -18.02 -39.91
CA PRO A 31 35.69 -17.31 -39.61
C PRO A 31 35.97 -16.07 -40.51
N ALA A 32 37.04 -15.31 -40.20
CA ALA A 32 38.19 -15.06 -41.12
C ALA A 32 39.06 -13.84 -40.74
N GLU A 33 40.34 -14.14 -40.54
CA GLU A 33 41.55 -13.40 -40.97
C GLU A 33 41.68 -11.88 -40.74
N THR A 34 42.63 -11.46 -39.89
CA THR A 34 43.91 -10.85 -40.32
C THR A 34 44.80 -10.50 -39.11
N ALA A 35 46.07 -10.91 -39.19
CA ALA A 35 47.17 -10.65 -38.26
C ALA A 35 47.88 -9.30 -38.57
N PRO A 36 49.02 -8.96 -37.94
CA PRO A 36 49.33 -8.82 -36.50
C PRO A 36 49.97 -7.44 -36.19
N GLU A 37 50.28 -7.18 -34.92
CA GLU A 37 51.60 -6.71 -34.42
C GLU A 37 51.47 -6.11 -33.01
N THR A 38 52.11 -6.71 -32.01
CA THR A 38 52.91 -6.05 -30.94
C THR A 38 53.42 -7.09 -29.91
N PRO A 39 54.49 -6.78 -29.15
CA PRO A 39 55.58 -7.71 -28.87
C PRO A 39 55.51 -8.45 -27.52
N GLU A 40 56.41 -9.43 -27.45
CA GLU A 40 56.88 -10.23 -26.33
C GLU A 40 57.18 -9.43 -25.04
N GLU A 41 56.77 -9.98 -23.89
CA GLU A 41 57.59 -10.29 -22.69
C GLU A 41 56.63 -10.76 -21.56
N ASP A 42 56.62 -12.02 -21.13
CA ASP A 42 57.56 -12.76 -20.25
C ASP A 42 57.16 -12.69 -18.75
N GLY A 43 57.11 -13.86 -18.09
CA GLY A 43 56.87 -14.06 -16.64
C GLY A 43 55.49 -14.66 -16.30
N ALA A 44 55.32 -15.98 -16.18
CA ALA A 44 55.74 -16.89 -15.08
C ALA A 44 54.78 -16.90 -13.87
N ASP A 45 54.44 -18.13 -13.45
CA ASP A 45 53.87 -18.62 -12.16
C ASP A 45 52.62 -19.49 -12.41
N GLU A 46 52.78 -20.82 -12.52
CA GLU A 46 52.82 -21.82 -11.44
C GLU A 46 51.54 -21.88 -10.59
N ASP A 47 50.74 -22.92 -10.85
CA ASP A 47 50.14 -23.86 -9.88
C ASP A 47 48.77 -24.37 -10.37
N TYR A 48 48.81 -25.48 -11.10
CA TYR A 48 47.64 -26.29 -11.43
C TYR A 48 47.54 -27.40 -10.37
N ILE A 49 46.58 -27.29 -9.46
CA ILE A 49 46.12 -28.41 -8.64
C ILE A 49 44.81 -28.89 -9.23
N ASP A 50 44.92 -30.08 -9.82
CA ASP A 50 43.90 -31.01 -10.28
C ASP A 50 43.34 -31.77 -9.06
N GLU A 51 42.05 -31.60 -8.73
CA GLU A 51 41.29 -32.59 -7.96
C GLU A 51 39.86 -32.69 -8.51
N GLU A 52 39.56 -33.91 -8.94
CA GLU A 52 38.34 -34.36 -9.61
C GLU A 52 37.14 -34.58 -8.66
N GLU A 53 35.98 -34.73 -9.32
CA GLU A 53 34.85 -35.60 -8.97
C GLU A 53 34.09 -35.37 -7.65
N THR A 54 32.82 -34.98 -7.79
CA THR A 54 31.71 -35.87 -7.40
C THR A 54 30.52 -35.66 -8.33
N GLU A 55 30.22 -36.72 -9.09
CA GLU A 55 28.90 -37.02 -9.65
C GLU A 55 27.87 -37.07 -8.50
N ASP A 56 26.68 -36.48 -8.69
CA ASP A 56 25.51 -36.93 -7.95
C ASP A 56 24.26 -36.79 -8.84
N GLU A 57 23.49 -37.88 -8.81
CA GLU A 57 22.48 -38.30 -9.77
C GLU A 57 21.16 -37.54 -9.55
N GLU A 58 20.63 -36.91 -10.60
CA GLU A 58 19.25 -36.41 -10.58
C GLU A 58 18.28 -37.59 -10.78
N GLU A 59 17.70 -38.05 -9.68
CA GLU A 59 16.59 -39.01 -9.66
C GLU A 59 15.27 -38.28 -10.00
N ILE A 60 14.85 -38.39 -11.26
CA ILE A 60 13.57 -37.89 -11.76
C ILE A 60 12.46 -38.81 -11.22
N MET A 61 11.73 -38.38 -10.18
CA MET A 61 10.47 -39.01 -9.78
C MET A 61 9.35 -38.58 -10.73
N GLU A 62 9.04 -39.43 -11.71
CA GLU A 62 7.75 -39.41 -12.41
C GLU A 62 6.68 -40.01 -11.47
N GLU A 63 5.78 -39.17 -10.94
CA GLU A 63 4.55 -39.68 -10.29
C GLU A 63 3.46 -39.96 -11.34
N ASP A 64 3.06 -41.23 -11.33
CA ASP A 64 2.05 -41.94 -12.11
C ASP A 64 0.62 -41.48 -11.79
N PRO A 65 -0.19 -41.02 -12.78
CA PRO A 65 -1.61 -40.79 -12.58
C PRO A 65 -2.46 -41.90 -13.24
N GLU A 66 -2.57 -43.05 -12.60
CA GLU A 66 -3.68 -43.98 -12.83
C GLU A 66 -4.29 -44.48 -11.52
N GLN A 67 -5.49 -43.97 -11.20
CA GLN A 67 -6.57 -44.83 -10.72
C GLN A 67 -7.94 -44.15 -10.87
N GLU A 68 -8.65 -44.61 -11.90
CA GLU A 68 -10.10 -44.57 -11.98
C GLU A 68 -10.73 -45.44 -10.87
N ALA A 69 -11.82 -44.96 -10.29
CA ALA A 69 -12.89 -45.81 -9.76
C ALA A 69 -14.21 -45.02 -9.74
N GLU A 70 -15.04 -45.25 -10.75
CA GLU A 70 -16.48 -45.04 -10.66
C GLU A 70 -17.11 -46.10 -9.75
N GLU A 71 -18.15 -45.75 -8.98
CA GLU A 71 -19.36 -46.59 -8.79
C GLU A 71 -20.50 -45.83 -8.04
N ASP A 72 -21.55 -45.53 -8.82
CA ASP A 72 -23.01 -45.58 -8.59
C ASP A 72 -23.69 -45.52 -7.18
N ALA A 73 -24.49 -44.43 -7.00
CA ALA A 73 -25.95 -44.34 -6.66
C ALA A 73 -26.54 -44.93 -5.33
N PRO A 74 -27.81 -44.64 -4.88
CA PRO A 74 -28.86 -43.72 -5.38
C PRO A 74 -29.63 -42.84 -4.33
N VAL A 75 -30.26 -41.77 -4.85
CA VAL A 75 -31.61 -41.16 -4.61
C VAL A 75 -32.48 -41.59 -3.40
N ASN A 76 -32.98 -40.62 -2.62
CA ASN A 76 -34.40 -40.48 -2.17
C ASN A 76 -34.70 -39.08 -1.57
N GLY A 77 -35.69 -38.35 -2.12
CA GLY A 77 -36.23 -37.06 -1.63
C GLY A 77 -37.20 -37.20 -0.44
N PRO A 78 -38.19 -36.30 -0.18
CA PRO A 78 -38.73 -35.20 -1.03
C PRO A 78 -38.96 -33.81 -0.34
N ILE A 79 -39.05 -32.78 -1.19
CA ILE A 79 -40.04 -31.68 -1.26
C ILE A 79 -40.74 -31.24 0.04
N VAL A 80 -40.51 -29.97 0.43
CA VAL A 80 -41.55 -29.12 1.03
C VAL A 80 -41.50 -27.74 0.34
N ASP A 81 -42.43 -27.55 -0.58
CA ASP A 81 -42.98 -26.24 -0.95
C ASP A 81 -43.79 -25.72 0.24
N GLU A 82 -43.47 -24.54 0.77
CA GLU A 82 -44.46 -23.69 1.43
C GLU A 82 -44.29 -22.25 0.95
N ASP A 83 -45.28 -21.85 0.15
CA ASP A 83 -45.67 -20.49 -0.18
C ASP A 83 -45.52 -19.52 1.00
N ILE A 84 -44.79 -18.42 0.79
CA ILE A 84 -45.04 -17.17 1.52
C ILE A 84 -45.33 -16.10 0.45
N GLU A 85 -46.53 -16.17 -0.12
CA GLU A 85 -47.27 -14.99 -0.53
C GLU A 85 -48.10 -14.52 0.67
N GLU A 86 -47.71 -13.44 1.33
CA GLU A 86 -48.68 -12.62 2.07
C GLU A 86 -48.46 -11.15 1.73
N LYS A 87 -49.31 -10.68 0.80
CA LYS A 87 -49.64 -9.28 0.61
C LYS A 87 -50.28 -8.74 1.90
N ILE A 88 -49.81 -7.60 2.38
CA ILE A 88 -50.63 -6.68 3.16
C ILE A 88 -50.50 -5.30 2.53
N GLU A 89 -51.53 -4.92 1.77
CA GLU A 89 -51.91 -3.54 1.45
C GLU A 89 -52.88 -3.05 2.53
N GLU A 90 -52.62 -1.90 3.16
CA GLU A 90 -53.59 -0.88 3.64
C GLU A 90 -52.77 0.28 4.25
N GLU A 91 -52.54 1.38 3.54
CA GLU A 91 -53.39 2.59 3.41
C GLU A 91 -53.68 3.39 4.71
N VAL A 92 -53.20 4.64 4.65
CA VAL A 92 -53.83 5.89 5.14
C VAL A 92 -53.85 6.17 6.65
N ASN A 93 -53.06 7.16 7.07
CA ASN A 93 -53.67 8.37 7.63
C ASN A 93 -52.78 9.60 7.46
N GLY A 94 -53.27 10.57 6.67
CA GLY A 94 -52.74 11.92 6.65
C GLY A 94 -53.14 12.69 7.91
N SER A 95 -52.34 13.67 8.27
CA SER A 95 -52.84 14.88 8.93
C SER A 95 -52.02 16.05 8.39
N GLU A 96 -52.67 16.79 7.50
CA GLU A 96 -52.33 18.16 7.14
C GLU A 96 -52.58 19.11 8.33
N GLU A 97 -51.86 20.23 8.29
CA GLU A 97 -52.19 21.57 8.84
C GLU A 97 -52.43 21.71 10.35
N ASP A 98 -51.72 22.62 11.01
CA ASP A 98 -52.13 24.03 10.99
C ASP A 98 -51.09 24.93 11.72
N SER A 99 -51.20 26.20 11.38
CA SER A 99 -50.28 27.32 11.45
C SER A 99 -50.31 28.08 12.78
N THR A 100 -49.58 29.20 12.79
CA THR A 100 -49.71 30.41 13.64
C THR A 100 -49.09 30.32 15.05
N ASP A 101 -48.43 31.35 15.58
CA ASP A 101 -48.43 32.77 15.23
C ASP A 101 -47.15 33.47 15.74
N GLU A 102 -46.91 34.62 15.14
CA GLU A 102 -45.88 35.62 15.39
C GLU A 102 -45.98 36.24 16.79
N ASP A 103 -44.87 36.73 17.34
CA ASP A 103 -44.91 38.03 18.00
C ASP A 103 -43.59 38.77 17.75
N GLU A 104 -43.75 39.91 17.10
CA GLU A 104 -42.75 40.88 16.69
C GLU A 104 -42.33 41.80 17.85
N GLU A 105 -41.35 42.63 17.52
CA GLU A 105 -41.08 43.96 18.07
C GLU A 105 -40.07 44.06 19.22
N ALA A 106 -39.12 44.99 19.21
CA ALA A 106 -38.65 45.94 18.21
C ALA A 106 -37.37 46.61 18.74
N GLN A 107 -36.50 47.00 17.80
CA GLN A 107 -35.69 48.23 17.76
C GLN A 107 -34.78 48.63 18.95
N GLU A 108 -33.50 48.84 18.65
CA GLU A 108 -32.97 50.19 18.39
C GLU A 108 -31.61 50.13 17.68
N GLU A 109 -31.49 50.93 16.62
CA GLU A 109 -30.26 51.20 15.88
C GLU A 109 -29.43 52.28 16.60
N GLU A 110 -28.10 52.20 16.57
CA GLU A 110 -27.23 53.24 15.98
C GLU A 110 -25.75 52.83 16.03
N ASP A 111 -25.20 52.67 14.83
CA ASP A 111 -23.98 53.32 14.33
C ASP A 111 -22.70 53.25 15.18
N GLY A 112 -21.84 52.32 14.78
CA GLY A 112 -20.45 52.22 15.20
C GLY A 112 -19.66 51.50 14.13
N ALA A 113 -19.40 52.18 13.01
CA ALA A 113 -18.47 51.75 11.97
C ALA A 113 -17.07 51.52 12.56
N GLU A 114 -16.77 50.28 12.92
CA GLU A 114 -15.42 49.73 12.85
C GLU A 114 -15.44 48.70 11.74
N GLU A 115 -14.94 49.14 10.58
CA GLU A 115 -14.57 48.32 9.43
C GLU A 115 -13.45 47.37 9.88
N SER A 116 -13.86 46.31 10.57
CA SER A 116 -13.07 45.11 10.76
C SER A 116 -13.09 44.43 9.40
N ASN A 117 -12.05 44.67 8.60
CA ASN A 117 -11.67 43.73 7.56
C ASN A 117 -11.23 42.45 8.28
N ASP A 118 -12.22 41.68 8.76
CA ASP A 118 -12.12 40.24 8.86
C ASP A 118 -12.06 39.75 7.42
N ASP A 119 -10.85 39.79 6.89
CA ASP A 119 -10.39 38.93 5.82
C ASP A 119 -10.45 37.51 6.38
N ALA A 120 -11.68 37.00 6.52
CA ALA A 120 -11.95 35.59 6.62
C ALA A 120 -11.70 35.03 5.22
N SER A 121 -10.42 34.93 4.86
CA SER A 121 -10.02 33.83 3.99
C SER A 121 -10.49 32.60 4.73
N GLU A 122 -11.52 31.93 4.21
CA GLU A 122 -11.75 30.53 4.50
C GLU A 122 -10.41 29.84 4.16
N GLU A 123 -9.54 29.71 5.16
CA GLU A 123 -8.38 28.84 5.09
C GLU A 123 -8.99 27.46 4.95
N ASP A 124 -9.16 27.02 3.71
CA ASP A 124 -9.39 25.63 3.35
C ASP A 124 -8.42 24.82 4.21
N SER A 125 -8.97 24.14 5.21
CA SER A 125 -8.15 23.55 6.25
C SER A 125 -7.45 22.34 5.64
N PHE A 126 -6.21 22.53 5.19
CA PHE A 126 -5.38 21.47 4.64
C PHE A 126 -5.29 20.33 5.66
N PHE A 127 -5.94 19.21 5.34
CA PHE A 127 -5.78 17.96 6.07
C PHE A 127 -4.81 17.10 5.29
N GLY A 128 -3.57 17.00 5.78
CA GLY A 128 -2.51 16.33 5.04
C GLY A 128 -1.19 16.33 5.80
N TYR A 129 -0.14 15.92 5.10
CA TYR A 129 1.22 15.87 5.60
C TYR A 129 2.16 16.66 4.68
N THR A 130 3.14 17.33 5.28
CA THR A 130 4.21 18.04 4.57
C THR A 130 5.53 17.73 5.23
N SER A 131 6.45 17.13 4.49
CA SER A 131 7.83 16.96 4.92
C SER A 131 8.65 18.16 4.49
N GLU A 132 9.04 19.00 5.45
CA GLU A 132 9.99 20.09 5.17
C GLU A 132 11.40 19.55 4.91
N GLU A 133 11.77 18.42 5.52
CA GLU A 133 13.09 17.81 5.37
C GLU A 133 13.29 17.30 3.95
N PHE A 134 12.36 16.47 3.46
CA PHE A 134 12.45 15.84 2.14
C PHE A 134 11.76 16.65 1.04
N GLY A 135 10.94 17.65 1.37
CA GLY A 135 10.41 18.59 0.38
C GLY A 135 9.23 18.03 -0.43
N PHE A 136 8.31 17.31 0.21
CA PHE A 136 7.05 16.86 -0.40
C PHE A 136 5.85 17.15 0.49
N SER A 137 4.67 17.18 -0.12
CA SER A 137 3.37 17.26 0.55
C SER A 137 2.36 16.30 -0.07
N VAL A 138 1.42 15.86 0.75
CA VAL A 138 0.31 15.00 0.35
C VAL A 138 -0.94 15.36 1.15
N GLU A 139 -2.10 15.39 0.50
CA GLU A 139 -3.39 15.67 1.12
C GLU A 139 -4.09 14.37 1.49
N PHE A 140 -4.64 14.29 2.70
CA PHE A 140 -5.46 13.17 3.12
C PHE A 140 -6.95 13.49 2.92
N PRO A 141 -7.77 12.50 2.54
CA PRO A 141 -9.22 12.66 2.54
C PRO A 141 -9.75 13.08 3.92
N GLU A 142 -10.65 14.06 3.99
CA GLU A 142 -11.16 14.61 5.25
C GLU A 142 -11.77 13.55 6.18
N HIS A 143 -12.44 12.54 5.61
CA HIS A 143 -13.07 11.47 6.40
C HIS A 143 -12.07 10.52 7.06
N TRP A 144 -10.77 10.62 6.74
CA TRP A 144 -9.72 9.91 7.46
C TRP A 144 -9.32 10.61 8.77
N ASP A 145 -9.84 11.81 9.05
CA ASP A 145 -9.54 12.52 10.28
C ASP A 145 -9.93 11.69 11.52
N GLY A 146 -8.97 11.52 12.43
CA GLY A 146 -9.12 10.67 13.62
C GLY A 146 -9.09 9.16 13.36
N LEU A 147 -8.93 8.71 12.11
CA LEU A 147 -8.81 7.28 11.74
C LEU A 147 -7.38 6.87 11.42
N ILE A 148 -6.47 7.81 11.21
CA ILE A 148 -5.08 7.53 10.86
C ILE A 148 -4.09 8.10 11.88
N GLU A 149 -2.98 7.40 12.06
CA GLU A 149 -1.78 7.90 12.71
C GLU A 149 -0.59 7.73 11.76
N TYR A 150 0.43 8.57 11.91
CA TYR A 150 1.63 8.46 11.08
C TYR A 150 2.91 8.76 11.84
N ASP A 151 4.01 8.20 11.35
CA ASP A 151 5.37 8.44 11.81
C ASP A 151 6.36 8.52 10.63
N GLU A 152 7.61 8.87 10.95
CA GLU A 152 8.67 9.14 9.97
C GLU A 152 9.84 8.15 10.06
N GLU A 153 9.66 6.98 10.70
CA GLU A 153 10.74 6.03 10.92
C GLU A 153 11.11 5.27 9.63
N ALA A 154 12.38 5.37 9.22
CA ALA A 154 12.86 4.63 8.06
C ALA A 154 12.89 3.11 8.32
N PHE A 155 12.42 2.30 7.36
CA PHE A 155 12.40 0.84 7.47
C PHE A 155 13.79 0.18 7.45
N GLY A 156 14.80 0.88 6.94
CA GLY A 156 16.14 0.33 6.81
C GLY A 156 17.17 1.42 6.51
N GLY A 157 18.44 1.11 6.76
CA GLY A 157 19.55 2.08 6.63
C GLY A 157 19.89 2.51 5.20
N GLN A 158 19.12 2.06 4.21
CA GLN A 158 19.21 2.46 2.80
C GLN A 158 18.25 3.60 2.46
N MET A 159 17.25 3.85 3.31
CA MET A 159 16.26 4.91 3.12
C MET A 159 16.70 6.15 3.89
N GLU A 160 16.46 7.30 3.30
CA GLU A 160 16.71 8.60 3.94
C GLU A 160 15.57 8.94 4.91
N GLY A 161 14.35 8.52 4.58
CA GLY A 161 13.18 8.70 5.43
C GLY A 161 11.97 7.91 4.92
N ALA A 162 10.90 7.97 5.69
CA ALA A 162 9.60 7.45 5.30
C ALA A 162 8.48 8.31 5.88
N LEU A 163 7.27 8.16 5.34
CA LEU A 163 6.02 8.51 6.00
C LEU A 163 5.24 7.20 6.12
N ASN A 164 5.14 6.68 7.33
CA ASN A 164 4.42 5.44 7.63
C ASN A 164 3.04 5.82 8.14
N VAL A 165 1.98 5.31 7.52
CA VAL A 165 0.61 5.60 7.91
C VAL A 165 -0.06 4.32 8.37
N SER A 166 -0.68 4.36 9.55
CA SER A 166 -1.51 3.30 10.12
C SER A 166 -2.96 3.75 10.22
N TYR A 167 -3.89 2.81 10.01
CA TYR A 167 -5.31 2.93 10.32
C TYR A 167 -5.55 2.52 11.78
N VAL A 168 -6.04 3.46 12.58
CA VAL A 168 -6.22 3.37 14.05
C VAL A 168 -7.62 3.90 14.42
N PRO A 169 -8.70 3.19 14.06
CA PRO A 169 -10.07 3.64 14.32
C PRO A 169 -10.41 3.64 15.83
N ASN A 170 -9.67 2.87 16.63
CA ASN A 170 -9.84 2.75 18.07
C ASN A 170 -8.53 2.26 18.72
N SER A 171 -8.54 2.08 20.05
CA SER A 171 -7.34 1.67 20.79
C SER A 171 -6.94 0.19 20.66
N GLU A 172 -7.76 -0.62 19.99
CA GLU A 172 -7.56 -2.07 19.85
C GLU A 172 -6.99 -2.44 18.47
N ILE A 173 -7.23 -1.61 17.45
CA ILE A 173 -6.79 -1.83 16.08
C ILE A 173 -5.66 -0.84 15.76
N ASP A 174 -4.49 -1.38 15.42
CA ASP A 174 -3.37 -0.67 14.80
C ASP A 174 -2.99 -1.44 13.53
N GLN A 175 -3.49 -0.97 12.40
CA GLN A 175 -3.34 -1.60 11.10
C GLN A 175 -2.37 -0.77 10.24
N PRO A 176 -1.16 -1.26 9.93
CA PRO A 176 -0.31 -0.62 8.93
C PRO A 176 -1.09 -0.45 7.63
N PHE A 177 -1.07 0.74 7.04
CA PHE A 177 -1.89 1.06 5.88
C PHE A 177 -1.04 1.20 4.62
N PHE A 178 -0.22 2.24 4.55
CA PHE A 178 0.73 2.44 3.46
C PHE A 178 1.97 3.19 3.97
N SER A 179 2.99 3.26 3.13
CA SER A 179 4.17 4.06 3.43
C SER A 179 4.71 4.74 2.19
N ILE A 180 5.07 6.02 2.32
CA ILE A 180 5.84 6.75 1.33
C ILE A 180 7.31 6.63 1.73
N ILE A 181 8.15 6.16 0.82
CA ILE A 181 9.55 5.86 1.01
C ILE A 181 10.36 6.95 0.31
N VAL A 182 11.34 7.51 1.02
CA VAL A 182 12.31 8.45 0.47
C VAL A 182 13.65 7.76 0.31
N LEU A 183 14.08 7.65 -0.94
CA LEU A 183 15.35 7.05 -1.32
C LEU A 183 16.30 8.12 -1.84
N PRO A 184 17.62 7.93 -1.69
CA PRO A 184 18.61 8.72 -2.40
C PRO A 184 18.37 8.73 -3.93
N GLU A 185 18.72 9.81 -4.62
CA GLU A 185 18.62 9.90 -6.09
C GLU A 185 19.41 8.80 -6.82
N ASP A 186 20.56 8.39 -6.27
CA ASP A 186 21.41 7.35 -6.85
C ASP A 186 20.83 5.94 -6.72
N MET A 187 19.81 5.75 -5.86
CA MET A 187 18.93 4.58 -5.91
C MET A 187 17.90 4.77 -7.02
N GLY A 188 18.37 4.60 -8.26
CA GLY A 188 17.60 4.86 -9.48
C GLY A 188 16.42 3.90 -9.69
N GLU A 189 15.69 4.13 -10.79
CA GLU A 189 14.50 3.36 -11.18
C GLU A 189 14.75 1.84 -11.27
N ASP A 190 15.98 1.41 -11.57
CA ASP A 190 16.36 -0.01 -11.62
C ASP A 190 16.20 -0.69 -10.26
N TYR A 191 16.58 -0.02 -9.17
CA TYR A 191 16.37 -0.55 -7.81
C TYR A 191 14.87 -0.67 -7.52
N LEU A 192 14.09 0.34 -7.89
CA LEU A 192 12.64 0.32 -7.71
C LEU A 192 11.98 -0.80 -8.52
N ALA A 193 12.46 -1.08 -9.74
CA ALA A 193 11.94 -2.15 -10.59
C ALA A 193 12.12 -3.57 -10.01
N GLU A 194 13.11 -3.75 -9.13
CA GLU A 194 13.35 -5.02 -8.43
C GLU A 194 12.56 -5.14 -7.11
N THR A 195 11.87 -4.08 -6.70
CA THR A 195 11.07 -4.02 -5.46
C THR A 195 9.57 -4.01 -5.75
N PRO A 196 8.72 -4.41 -4.80
CA PRO A 196 7.26 -4.28 -4.93
C PRO A 196 6.77 -2.84 -4.69
N TRP A 197 7.65 -1.84 -4.82
CA TRP A 197 7.32 -0.44 -4.56
C TRP A 197 6.87 0.24 -5.85
N ILE A 198 5.97 1.19 -5.70
CA ILE A 198 5.40 1.92 -6.83
C ILE A 198 6.01 3.32 -6.84
N PHE A 199 6.72 3.65 -7.91
CA PHE A 199 7.32 4.97 -8.10
C PHE A 199 6.25 6.08 -8.12
N LEU A 200 6.52 7.17 -7.41
CA LEU A 200 5.69 8.37 -7.39
C LEU A 200 6.30 9.46 -8.28
N THR A 201 7.50 9.91 -7.92
CA THR A 201 8.22 10.99 -8.61
C THR A 201 9.68 11.02 -8.13
N SER A 202 10.48 11.90 -8.72
CA SER A 202 11.86 12.18 -8.30
C SER A 202 12.13 13.68 -8.22
N SER A 203 13.10 14.06 -7.41
CA SER A 203 13.73 15.39 -7.35
C SER A 203 15.24 15.26 -7.59
N ASP A 204 15.96 16.38 -7.58
CA ASP A 204 17.42 16.39 -7.73
C ASP A 204 18.17 15.62 -6.62
N GLU A 205 17.54 15.41 -5.46
CA GLU A 205 18.15 14.77 -4.28
C GLU A 205 17.54 13.40 -3.95
N TYR A 206 16.29 13.14 -4.33
CA TYR A 206 15.53 11.99 -3.84
C TYR A 206 14.64 11.32 -4.89
N ASN A 207 14.43 10.02 -4.72
CA ASN A 207 13.37 9.25 -5.37
C ASN A 207 12.27 8.94 -4.35
N TYR A 208 11.01 9.13 -4.76
CA TYR A 208 9.84 8.85 -3.94
C TYR A 208 9.09 7.65 -4.49
N ALA A 209 8.79 6.70 -3.62
CA ALA A 209 7.96 5.55 -3.95
C ALA A 209 6.96 5.30 -2.82
N TYR A 210 5.94 4.50 -3.06
CA TYR A 210 5.08 4.01 -2.00
C TYR A 210 4.95 2.50 -2.01
N THR A 211 4.58 1.95 -0.86
CA THR A 211 4.23 0.56 -0.70
C THR A 211 2.99 0.42 0.18
N LEU A 212 2.26 -0.67 -0.01
CA LEU A 212 1.08 -1.01 0.78
C LEU A 212 1.44 -2.05 1.83
N ALA A 213 0.74 -2.02 2.96
CA ALA A 213 0.86 -3.11 3.93
C ALA A 213 0.40 -4.43 3.32
N ALA A 214 1.19 -5.49 3.53
CA ALA A 214 0.99 -6.77 2.85
C ALA A 214 -0.26 -7.53 3.32
N GLU A 215 -0.57 -7.51 4.62
CA GLU A 215 -1.71 -8.24 5.19
C GLU A 215 -2.39 -7.45 6.32
N PRO A 216 -3.72 -7.56 6.46
CA PRO A 216 -4.42 -7.08 7.63
C PRO A 216 -3.98 -7.79 8.91
N VAL A 217 -3.91 -7.07 10.02
CA VAL A 217 -3.62 -7.63 11.34
C VAL A 217 -4.79 -8.48 11.85
N GLU A 218 -4.51 -9.47 12.70
CA GLU A 218 -5.56 -10.37 13.20
C GLU A 218 -6.73 -9.63 13.87
N ALA A 219 -6.45 -8.53 14.57
CA ALA A 219 -7.45 -7.74 15.27
C ALA A 219 -8.55 -7.19 14.34
N ILE A 220 -8.20 -6.63 13.17
CA ILE A 220 -9.19 -6.09 12.23
C ILE A 220 -9.98 -7.19 11.51
N MET A 221 -9.48 -8.43 11.51
CA MET A 221 -10.15 -9.58 10.90
C MET A 221 -11.16 -10.27 11.83
N GLU A 222 -11.27 -9.84 13.10
CA GLU A 222 -12.24 -10.40 14.02
C GLU A 222 -13.68 -10.07 13.60
N PRO A 223 -14.67 -10.98 13.80
CA PRO A 223 -16.05 -10.75 13.34
C PRO A 223 -16.72 -9.50 13.93
N GLU A 224 -16.27 -9.04 15.09
CA GLU A 224 -16.77 -7.82 15.73
C GLU A 224 -16.27 -6.53 15.06
N ASN A 225 -15.23 -6.62 14.23
CA ASN A 225 -14.59 -5.50 13.54
C ASN A 225 -14.92 -5.47 12.03
N GLU A 226 -16.01 -6.13 11.61
CA GLU A 226 -16.40 -6.21 10.19
C GLU A 226 -16.59 -4.83 9.55
N GLU A 227 -17.16 -3.86 10.28
CA GLU A 227 -17.35 -2.50 9.79
C GLU A 227 -16.00 -1.78 9.56
N GLN A 228 -15.06 -1.91 10.50
CA GLN A 228 -13.71 -1.34 10.38
C GLN A 228 -12.93 -1.98 9.24
N LEU A 229 -13.09 -3.29 9.04
CA LEU A 229 -12.47 -3.99 7.91
C LEU A 229 -13.01 -3.48 6.57
N GLN A 230 -14.33 -3.26 6.46
CA GLN A 230 -14.94 -2.70 5.26
C GLN A 230 -14.49 -1.25 5.01
N GLU A 231 -14.40 -0.43 6.06
CA GLU A 231 -13.88 0.93 5.98
C GLU A 231 -12.42 0.94 5.50
N PHE A 232 -11.55 0.15 6.14
CA PHE A 232 -10.15 0.01 5.74
C PHE A 232 -10.00 -0.43 4.27
N GLN A 233 -10.78 -1.41 3.83
CA GLN A 233 -10.78 -1.86 2.44
C GLN A 233 -11.29 -0.76 1.48
N SER A 234 -12.27 0.04 1.88
CA SER A 234 -12.72 1.18 1.08
C SER A 234 -11.62 2.24 0.97
N MET A 235 -10.97 2.59 2.09
CA MET A 235 -9.86 3.53 2.11
C MET A 235 -8.73 3.06 1.17
N MET A 236 -8.38 1.77 1.21
CA MET A 236 -7.31 1.20 0.39
C MET A 236 -7.63 1.19 -1.11
N ASN A 237 -8.85 0.81 -1.49
CA ASN A 237 -9.18 0.55 -2.88
C ASN A 237 -9.76 1.77 -3.62
N ASN A 238 -10.41 2.69 -2.90
CA ASN A 238 -11.10 3.83 -3.50
C ASN A 238 -10.32 5.13 -3.24
N ASP A 239 -9.99 5.40 -1.98
CA ASP A 239 -9.49 6.72 -1.59
C ASP A 239 -7.98 6.85 -1.80
N LEU A 240 -7.22 5.80 -1.49
CA LEU A 240 -5.76 5.81 -1.55
C LEU A 240 -5.19 6.16 -2.95
N PRO A 241 -5.73 5.62 -4.06
CA PRO A 241 -5.31 6.03 -5.39
C PRO A 241 -5.54 7.53 -5.68
N GLU A 242 -6.65 8.10 -5.18
CA GLU A 242 -6.97 9.52 -5.34
C GLU A 242 -6.05 10.39 -4.49
N MET A 243 -5.78 9.96 -3.25
CA MET A 243 -4.84 10.57 -2.31
C MET A 243 -3.44 10.72 -2.93
N PHE A 244 -2.90 9.66 -3.55
CA PHE A 244 -1.61 9.76 -4.24
C PHE A 244 -1.61 10.72 -5.44
N GLY A 245 -2.78 11.02 -6.02
CA GLY A 245 -2.93 12.07 -7.04
C GLY A 245 -2.66 13.48 -6.52
N THR A 246 -2.63 13.68 -5.20
CA THR A 246 -2.32 14.97 -4.54
C THR A 246 -0.85 15.12 -4.17
N PHE A 247 -0.04 14.07 -4.40
CA PHE A 247 1.39 14.10 -4.07
C PHE A 247 2.11 15.20 -4.87
N THR A 248 2.80 16.08 -4.17
CA THR A 248 3.47 17.24 -4.76
C THR A 248 4.84 17.47 -4.13
N LEU A 249 5.81 17.91 -4.95
CA LEU A 249 7.10 18.39 -4.46
C LEU A 249 6.96 19.85 -4.03
N THR A 250 7.43 20.16 -2.82
CA THR A 250 7.44 21.52 -2.26
C THR A 250 8.78 22.23 -2.47
N LYS A 251 9.81 21.48 -2.87
CA LYS A 251 11.12 21.98 -3.28
C LYS A 251 11.46 21.39 -4.65
N GLU A 252 11.77 22.27 -5.61
CA GLU A 252 12.35 21.91 -6.91
C GLU A 252 13.88 21.80 -6.80
#